data_AF-X8CSU0-F1
#
_entry.id   AF-X8CSU0-F1
#
_cell.length_a   1.000
_cell.length_b   1.000
_cell.length_c   1.000
_cell.angle_alpha   90.00
_cell.angle_beta   90.00
_cell.angle_gamma   90.00
#
_symmetry.space_group_name_H-M   'P 1'
#
loop_
_entity.id
_entity.type
_entity.pdbx_description
1 polymer ?
#
loop_
_entity_poly.entity_id
_entity_poly.type
_entity_poly.pdbx_seq_one_letter_code
_entity_poly.pdbx_strand_id
1 'polypeptide(L)'
;MSAPVDSALHSGRHPEYLSSIAAYREDFRRYLRNLKTADEWRAAAFTSAEDGLARDATVMATLNADGWNRYGWPEAAGGLGGNEIHRAVYYEELGRAMLPIPAQHWTLETLGPALLKFAPGLAAAYLPGYLSGVEWWGQSFSEPESGSDLASLRTRAVDDGAGGSSSTVRRSGPAKGPPRRACWRWSGPEPPRADTAG
;
A
#
# COMPACT_ATOMS: atom_id res chain seq x y z
N MET A 1 -22.89 -12.35 1.12
CA MET A 1 -23.03 -11.30 0.08
C MET A 1 -23.57 -10.05 0.77
N SER A 2 -22.69 -9.18 1.27
CA SER A 2 -23.11 -7.86 1.76
C SER A 2 -23.21 -6.93 0.55
N ALA A 3 -24.39 -6.36 0.34
CA ALA A 3 -24.61 -5.29 -0.63
C ALA A 3 -23.66 -4.11 -0.36
N PRO A 4 -23.22 -3.39 -1.40
CA PRO A 4 -22.27 -2.29 -1.24
C PRO A 4 -22.91 -1.19 -0.41
N VAL A 5 -22.19 -0.70 0.60
CA VAL A 5 -22.57 0.53 1.29
C VAL A 5 -22.26 1.68 0.34
N ASP A 6 -23.21 1.93 -0.55
CA ASP A 6 -23.46 3.19 -1.22
C ASP A 6 -22.22 3.87 -1.84
N SER A 7 -21.65 3.23 -2.88
CA SER A 7 -20.62 3.85 -3.74
C SER A 7 -21.09 5.16 -4.39
N ALA A 8 -22.40 5.45 -4.36
CA ALA A 8 -23.00 6.71 -4.79
C ALA A 8 -22.76 7.89 -3.83
N LEU A 9 -22.34 7.67 -2.57
CA LEU A 9 -22.11 8.76 -1.61
C LEU A 9 -20.95 9.70 -2.01
N HIS A 10 -19.99 9.21 -2.80
CA HIS A 10 -18.77 9.96 -3.12
C HIS A 10 -18.82 10.71 -4.45
N SER A 11 -19.57 10.21 -5.44
CA SER A 11 -19.52 10.76 -6.80
C SER A 11 -20.00 12.21 -6.88
N GLY A 12 -20.90 12.63 -6.00
CA GLY A 12 -21.38 14.02 -5.92
C GLY A 12 -20.53 14.96 -5.06
N ARG A 13 -19.73 14.45 -4.11
CA ARG A 13 -18.98 15.27 -3.13
C ARG A 13 -17.48 15.34 -3.39
N HIS A 14 -16.99 14.63 -4.40
CA HIS A 14 -15.56 14.58 -4.73
C HIS A 14 -14.89 15.97 -4.86
N PRO A 15 -15.44 16.96 -5.60
CA PRO A 15 -14.84 18.30 -5.68
C PRO A 15 -14.80 19.03 -4.33
N GLU A 16 -15.79 18.77 -3.47
CA GLU A 16 -15.86 19.36 -2.14
C GLU A 16 -14.80 18.76 -1.21
N TYR A 17 -14.56 17.45 -1.28
CA TYR A 17 -13.50 16.82 -0.49
C TYR A 17 -12.12 17.30 -0.91
N LEU A 18 -11.90 17.56 -2.20
CA LEU A 18 -10.63 18.13 -2.67
C LEU A 18 -10.40 19.57 -2.20
N SER A 19 -11.47 20.35 -2.05
CA SER A 19 -11.39 21.76 -1.65
C SER A 19 -11.55 21.99 -0.14
N SER A 20 -12.11 21.02 0.61
CA SER A 20 -12.40 21.14 2.04
C SER A 20 -12.06 19.86 2.80
N ILE A 21 -10.92 19.89 3.51
CA ILE A 21 -10.51 18.83 4.44
C ILE A 21 -11.55 18.64 5.56
N ALA A 22 -12.23 19.71 6.00
CA ALA A 22 -13.26 19.63 7.03
C ALA A 22 -14.48 18.82 6.55
N ALA A 23 -14.91 19.01 5.29
CA ALA A 23 -16.00 18.24 4.69
C ALA A 23 -15.63 16.76 4.56
N TYR A 24 -14.42 16.47 4.04
CA TYR A 24 -13.89 15.12 3.95
C TYR A 24 -13.86 14.42 5.32
N ARG A 25 -13.33 15.10 6.34
CA ARG A 25 -13.23 14.58 7.71
C ARG A 25 -14.60 14.26 8.32
N GLU A 26 -15.56 15.17 8.22
CA GLU A 26 -16.88 14.97 8.84
C GLU A 26 -17.64 13.81 8.18
N ASP A 27 -17.55 13.71 6.87
CA ASP A 27 -18.19 12.61 6.15
C ASP A 27 -17.51 11.28 6.42
N PHE A 28 -16.17 11.28 6.54
CA PHE A 28 -15.46 10.06 6.91
C PHE A 28 -15.82 9.61 8.32
N ARG A 29 -15.90 10.53 9.29
CA ARG A 29 -16.41 10.25 10.63
C ARG A 29 -17.81 9.65 10.61
N ARG A 30 -18.71 10.24 9.80
CA ARG A 30 -20.08 9.74 9.66
C ARG A 30 -20.10 8.34 9.06
N TYR A 31 -19.26 8.07 8.08
CA TYR A 31 -19.09 6.73 7.52
C TYR A 31 -18.60 5.74 8.59
N LEU A 32 -17.54 6.05 9.33
CA LEU A 32 -16.98 5.15 10.35
C LEU A 32 -17.97 4.86 11.48
N ARG A 33 -18.80 5.84 11.88
CA ARG A 33 -19.89 5.63 12.87
C ARG A 33 -20.94 4.63 12.41
N ASN A 34 -21.20 4.56 11.11
CA ASN A 34 -22.24 3.71 10.51
C ASN A 34 -21.67 2.43 9.89
N LEU A 35 -20.36 2.20 10.04
CA LEU A 35 -19.68 1.05 9.47
C LEU A 35 -20.10 -0.22 10.23
N LYS A 36 -20.85 -1.10 9.54
CA LYS A 36 -21.42 -2.32 10.13
C LYS A 36 -20.36 -3.28 10.69
N THR A 37 -19.16 -3.28 10.10
CA THR A 37 -18.06 -4.15 10.51
C THR A 37 -17.19 -3.54 11.62
N ALA A 38 -17.51 -2.33 12.11
CA ALA A 38 -16.68 -1.63 13.08
C ALA A 38 -16.42 -2.44 14.37
N ASP A 39 -17.45 -3.08 14.92
CA ASP A 39 -17.32 -3.86 16.15
C ASP A 39 -16.51 -5.14 15.93
N GLU A 40 -16.69 -5.79 14.78
CA GLU A 40 -15.87 -6.94 14.36
C GLU A 40 -14.39 -6.54 14.22
N TRP A 41 -14.11 -5.35 13.69
CA TRP A 41 -12.75 -4.85 13.52
C TRP A 41 -12.09 -4.55 14.86
N ARG A 42 -12.83 -3.95 15.81
CA ARG A 42 -12.35 -3.66 17.17
C ARG A 42 -12.03 -4.91 17.98
N ALA A 43 -12.87 -5.93 17.85
CA ALA A 43 -12.74 -7.16 18.64
C ALA A 43 -11.70 -8.14 18.06
N ALA A 44 -11.19 -7.88 16.86
CA ALA A 44 -10.28 -8.79 16.19
C ALA A 44 -8.94 -8.88 16.92
N ALA A 45 -8.47 -10.11 17.13
CA ALA A 45 -7.18 -10.42 17.72
C ALA A 45 -6.52 -11.55 16.93
N PHE A 46 -5.20 -11.48 16.77
CA PHE A 46 -4.42 -12.41 15.95
C PHE A 46 -3.29 -13.02 16.75
N THR A 47 -2.96 -14.27 16.44
CA THR A 47 -1.86 -15.02 17.07
C THR A 47 -0.58 -14.97 16.24
N SER A 48 -0.65 -14.47 15.01
CA SER A 48 0.49 -14.28 14.10
C SER A 48 0.44 -12.91 13.43
N ALA A 49 1.60 -12.42 13.01
CA ALA A 49 1.70 -11.17 12.25
C ALA A 49 1.09 -11.32 10.86
N GLU A 50 1.22 -12.51 10.26
CA GLU A 50 0.69 -12.86 8.96
C GLU A 50 -0.84 -12.78 8.92
N ASP A 51 -1.53 -13.33 9.93
CA ASP A 51 -2.98 -13.27 10.03
C ASP A 51 -3.46 -11.83 10.26
N GLY A 52 -2.72 -11.05 11.06
CA GLY A 52 -2.97 -9.62 11.26
C GLY A 52 -2.86 -8.83 9.95
N LEU A 53 -1.80 -9.05 9.17
CA LEU A 53 -1.63 -8.39 7.86
C LEU A 53 -2.72 -8.81 6.86
N ALA A 54 -3.10 -10.09 6.85
CA ALA A 54 -4.19 -10.57 6.01
C ALA A 54 -5.52 -9.92 6.38
N ARG A 55 -5.80 -9.73 7.69
CA ARG A 55 -6.97 -8.96 8.11
C ARG A 55 -6.88 -7.52 7.65
N ASP A 56 -5.76 -6.86 7.90
CA ASP A 56 -5.55 -5.46 7.56
C ASP A 56 -5.76 -5.21 6.07
N ALA A 57 -5.40 -6.16 5.21
CA ALA A 57 -5.69 -6.10 3.78
C ALA A 57 -7.19 -6.13 3.46
N THR A 58 -8.01 -6.87 4.23
CA THR A 58 -9.48 -6.83 4.07
C THR A 58 -10.06 -5.48 4.50
N VAL A 59 -9.50 -4.85 5.54
CA VAL A 59 -9.86 -3.49 5.97
C VAL A 59 -9.54 -2.49 4.87
N MET A 60 -8.33 -2.58 4.30
CA MET A 60 -7.92 -1.77 3.14
C MET A 60 -8.88 -1.95 1.96
N ALA A 61 -9.22 -3.19 1.62
CA ALA A 61 -10.13 -3.47 0.51
C ALA A 61 -11.50 -2.81 0.71
N THR A 62 -12.08 -2.86 1.91
CA THR A 62 -13.35 -2.18 2.22
C THR A 62 -13.21 -0.66 2.08
N LEU A 63 -12.21 -0.06 2.74
CA LEU A 63 -12.01 1.39 2.71
C LEU A 63 -11.64 1.92 1.31
N ASN A 64 -10.99 1.09 0.49
CA ASN A 64 -10.66 1.41 -0.89
C ASN A 64 -11.85 1.34 -1.83
N ALA A 65 -12.66 0.28 -1.71
CA ALA A 65 -13.90 0.14 -2.47
C ALA A 65 -14.85 1.31 -2.19
N ASP A 66 -14.89 1.77 -0.94
CA ASP A 66 -15.70 2.92 -0.52
C ASP A 66 -14.99 4.27 -0.78
N GLY A 67 -13.73 4.26 -1.23
CA GLY A 67 -12.99 5.42 -1.72
C GLY A 67 -12.17 6.20 -0.67
N TRP A 68 -12.28 5.86 0.61
CA TRP A 68 -11.70 6.65 1.70
C TRP A 68 -10.17 6.71 1.67
N ASN A 69 -9.51 5.58 1.44
CA ASN A 69 -8.04 5.52 1.42
C ASN A 69 -7.41 5.96 0.07
N ARG A 70 -8.23 6.38 -0.90
CA ARG A 70 -7.78 6.83 -2.24
C ARG A 70 -7.50 8.33 -2.31
N TYR A 71 -8.07 9.12 -1.39
CA TYR A 71 -7.77 10.55 -1.29
C TYR A 71 -6.34 10.79 -0.81
N GLY A 72 -5.72 11.84 -1.33
CA GLY A 72 -4.30 12.14 -1.12
C GLY A 72 -3.35 11.39 -2.04
N TRP A 73 -3.87 10.59 -2.97
CA TRP A 73 -3.11 9.91 -4.02
C TRP A 73 -3.54 10.41 -5.40
N PRO A 74 -2.63 10.52 -6.39
CA PRO A 74 -3.00 10.96 -7.73
C PRO A 74 -3.85 9.89 -8.45
N GLU A 75 -4.74 10.34 -9.33
CA GLU A 75 -5.63 9.46 -10.10
C GLU A 75 -4.87 8.45 -10.96
N ALA A 76 -3.73 8.87 -11.55
CA ALA A 76 -2.85 8.01 -12.33
C ALA A 76 -2.29 6.81 -11.52
N ALA A 77 -2.34 6.86 -10.19
CA ALA A 77 -1.92 5.80 -9.29
C ALA A 77 -3.11 5.09 -8.60
N GLY A 78 -4.33 5.26 -9.12
CA GLY A 78 -5.55 4.69 -8.53
C GLY A 78 -6.17 5.51 -7.40
N GLY A 79 -5.65 6.71 -7.15
CA GLY A 79 -6.20 7.64 -6.16
C GLY A 79 -7.48 8.35 -6.62
N LEU A 80 -7.86 9.36 -5.83
CA LEU A 80 -8.95 10.30 -6.11
C LEU A 80 -8.49 11.76 -6.06
N GLY A 81 -7.17 12.01 -6.09
CA GLY A 81 -6.60 13.35 -5.93
C GLY A 81 -6.56 13.80 -4.48
N GLY A 82 -6.17 15.06 -4.25
CA GLY A 82 -5.94 15.63 -2.92
C GLY A 82 -4.45 15.66 -2.56
N ASN A 83 -4.15 15.77 -1.27
CA ASN A 83 -2.78 15.86 -0.76
C ASN A 83 -2.57 15.00 0.50
N GLU A 84 -1.38 15.07 1.08
CA GLU A 84 -1.00 14.32 2.29
C GLU A 84 -1.91 14.59 3.50
N ILE A 85 -2.60 15.74 3.55
CA ILE A 85 -3.52 16.06 4.64
C ILE A 85 -4.75 15.15 4.60
N HIS A 86 -5.24 14.76 3.41
CA HIS A 86 -6.31 13.76 3.29
C HIS A 86 -5.90 12.43 3.92
N ARG A 87 -4.66 11.99 3.67
CA ARG A 87 -4.12 10.75 4.23
C ARG A 87 -3.95 10.85 5.75
N ALA A 88 -3.45 11.98 6.24
CA ALA A 88 -3.34 12.25 7.67
C ALA A 88 -4.71 12.21 8.38
N VAL A 89 -5.73 12.85 7.80
CA VAL A 89 -7.10 12.81 8.32
C VAL A 89 -7.65 11.39 8.34
N TYR A 90 -7.41 10.62 7.28
CA TYR A 90 -7.82 9.22 7.21
C TYR A 90 -7.24 8.39 8.38
N TYR A 91 -5.95 8.52 8.68
CA TYR A 91 -5.34 7.83 9.82
C TYR A 91 -5.86 8.32 11.16
N GLU A 92 -6.01 9.64 11.32
CA GLU A 92 -6.48 10.25 12.57
C GLU A 92 -7.90 9.79 12.92
N GLU A 93 -8.80 9.74 11.94
CA GLU A 93 -10.20 9.35 12.20
C GLU A 93 -10.37 7.84 12.40
N LEU A 94 -9.57 6.99 11.75
CA LEU A 94 -9.50 5.56 12.09
C LEU A 94 -9.06 5.37 13.54
N GLY A 95 -7.97 6.01 13.94
CA GLY A 95 -7.46 5.96 15.31
C GLY A 95 -8.47 6.50 16.32
N ARG A 96 -9.12 7.64 16.03
CA ARG A 96 -10.14 8.25 16.88
C ARG A 96 -11.40 7.38 17.04
N ALA A 97 -11.75 6.61 16.01
CA ALA A 97 -12.85 5.64 16.05
C ALA A 97 -12.45 4.31 16.73
N MET A 98 -11.21 4.18 17.21
CA MET A 98 -10.60 2.96 17.72
C MET A 98 -10.66 1.81 16.71
N LEU A 99 -10.54 2.12 15.43
CA LEU A 99 -10.52 1.16 14.33
C LEU A 99 -9.08 0.85 13.91
N PRO A 100 -8.83 -0.33 13.32
CA PRO A 100 -7.49 -0.69 12.86
C PRO A 100 -6.98 0.31 11.83
N ILE A 101 -5.73 0.73 11.98
CA ILE A 101 -4.95 1.40 10.95
C ILE A 101 -4.11 0.30 10.29
N PRO A 102 -4.43 -0.11 9.04
CA PRO A 102 -3.77 -1.25 8.42
C PRO A 102 -2.26 -1.05 8.32
N ALA A 103 -1.47 -2.01 8.81
CA ALA A 103 -0.02 -1.88 8.95
C ALA A 103 0.71 -1.59 7.62
N GLN A 104 0.14 -2.01 6.50
CA GLN A 104 0.62 -1.71 5.15
C GLN A 104 0.75 -0.20 4.90
N HIS A 105 -0.10 0.64 5.50
CA HIS A 105 -0.03 2.09 5.30
C HIS A 105 1.31 2.69 5.74
N TRP A 106 2.00 2.11 6.73
CA TRP A 106 3.32 2.59 7.15
C TRP A 106 4.36 2.46 6.04
N THR A 107 4.37 1.30 5.37
CA THR A 107 5.25 1.07 4.21
C THR A 107 4.82 1.95 3.04
N LEU A 108 3.52 2.12 2.81
CA LEU A 108 2.99 2.97 1.75
C LEU A 108 3.38 4.43 1.88
N GLU A 109 3.25 5.02 3.07
CA GLU A 109 3.63 6.43 3.29
C GLU A 109 5.13 6.65 3.10
N THR A 110 5.95 5.61 3.34
CA THR A 110 7.40 5.71 3.11
C THR A 110 7.78 5.54 1.64
N LEU A 111 7.20 4.55 0.95
CA LEU A 111 7.61 4.16 -0.41
C LEU A 111 6.79 4.84 -1.51
N GLY A 112 5.51 5.10 -1.27
CA GLY A 112 4.56 5.65 -2.25
C GLY A 112 5.01 6.99 -2.84
N PRO A 113 5.33 8.01 -2.03
CA PRO A 113 5.81 9.30 -2.56
C PRO A 113 7.10 9.19 -3.36
N ALA A 114 8.04 8.33 -2.93
CA ALA A 114 9.27 8.08 -3.66
C ALA A 114 8.98 7.41 -5.02
N LEU A 115 8.08 6.43 -5.06
CA LEU A 115 7.69 5.75 -6.28
C LEU A 115 7.00 6.71 -7.27
N LEU A 116 6.09 7.54 -6.78
CA LEU A 116 5.44 8.58 -7.59
C LEU A 116 6.43 9.56 -8.20
N LYS A 117 7.45 9.96 -7.43
CA LYS A 117 8.46 10.93 -7.87
C LYS A 117 9.48 10.34 -8.84
N PHE A 118 9.99 9.14 -8.55
CA PHE A 118 11.17 8.59 -9.22
C PHE A 118 10.85 7.47 -10.21
N ALA A 119 9.67 6.84 -10.11
CA ALA A 119 9.25 5.77 -11.02
C ALA A 119 7.72 5.80 -11.26
N PRO A 120 7.19 6.88 -11.86
CA PRO A 120 5.74 7.07 -12.01
C PRO A 120 5.06 5.94 -12.80
N GLY A 121 5.74 5.30 -13.75
CA GLY A 121 5.21 4.12 -14.46
C GLY A 121 4.99 2.91 -13.55
N LEU A 122 5.91 2.65 -12.61
CA LEU A 122 5.73 1.61 -11.59
C LEU A 122 4.63 2.02 -10.59
N ALA A 123 4.57 3.30 -10.22
CA ALA A 123 3.53 3.81 -9.36
C ALA A 123 2.13 3.56 -9.96
N ALA A 124 1.93 3.87 -11.24
CA ALA A 124 0.68 3.61 -11.95
C ALA A 124 0.34 2.12 -12.03
N ALA A 125 1.34 1.25 -12.20
CA ALA A 125 1.13 -0.20 -12.31
C ALA A 125 0.79 -0.88 -10.97
N TYR A 126 1.38 -0.44 -9.86
CA TYR A 126 1.34 -1.18 -8.60
C TYR A 126 0.57 -0.50 -7.46
N LEU A 127 0.52 0.84 -7.38
CA LEU A 127 -0.21 1.52 -6.31
C LEU A 127 -1.71 1.21 -6.29
N PRO A 128 -2.43 1.02 -7.42
CA PRO A 128 -3.84 0.61 -7.36
C PRO A 128 -4.04 -0.73 -6.63
N GLY A 129 -3.14 -1.71 -6.87
CA GLY A 129 -3.14 -2.98 -6.16
C GLY A 129 -2.79 -2.83 -4.68
N TYR A 130 -1.89 -1.90 -4.36
CA TYR A 130 -1.52 -1.62 -2.98
C TYR A 130 -2.66 -0.99 -2.19
N LEU A 131 -3.28 0.07 -2.74
CA LEU A 131 -4.38 0.79 -2.10
C LEU A 131 -5.59 -0.13 -1.85
N SER A 132 -5.85 -1.10 -2.73
CA SER A 132 -6.92 -2.10 -2.55
C SER A 132 -6.57 -3.25 -1.61
N GLY A 133 -5.33 -3.32 -1.11
CA GLY A 133 -4.86 -4.38 -0.21
C GLY A 133 -4.48 -5.70 -0.90
N VAL A 134 -4.44 -5.75 -2.24
CA VAL A 134 -4.06 -6.95 -3.01
C VAL A 134 -2.53 -7.10 -3.13
N GLU A 135 -1.82 -5.98 -3.13
CA GLU A 135 -0.35 -5.93 -3.21
C GLU A 135 0.23 -5.45 -1.88
N TRP A 136 1.22 -6.16 -1.32
CA TRP A 136 1.87 -5.78 -0.07
C TRP A 136 3.38 -5.64 -0.28
N TRP A 137 3.96 -4.64 0.37
CA TRP A 137 5.37 -4.33 0.26
C TRP A 137 6.08 -4.47 1.60
N GLY A 138 7.35 -4.85 1.52
CA GLY A 138 8.28 -4.79 2.63
C GLY A 138 9.34 -3.73 2.38
N GLN A 139 9.66 -2.93 3.40
CA GLN A 139 10.83 -2.07 3.40
C GLN A 139 12.00 -2.84 4.02
N SER A 140 13.12 -2.92 3.30
CA SER A 140 14.31 -3.66 3.74
C SER A 140 15.55 -2.77 3.70
N PHE A 141 15.49 -1.64 4.43
CA PHE A 141 16.63 -0.73 4.59
C PHE A 141 17.67 -1.25 5.58
N SER A 142 17.23 -1.82 6.70
CA SER A 142 18.14 -2.26 7.77
C SER A 142 18.91 -3.52 7.40
N GLU A 143 20.20 -3.51 7.74
CA GLU A 143 21.09 -4.66 7.69
C GLU A 143 21.62 -4.94 9.10
N PRO A 144 22.15 -6.15 9.40
CA PRO A 144 22.67 -6.47 10.74
C PRO A 144 23.67 -5.44 11.28
N GLU A 145 24.47 -4.84 10.39
CA GLU A 145 25.50 -3.85 10.72
C GLU A 145 25.10 -2.41 10.34
N SER A 146 23.86 -2.16 9.90
CA SER A 146 23.42 -0.83 9.45
C SER A 146 21.97 -0.57 9.86
N GLY A 147 21.82 0.24 10.90
CA GLY A 147 20.53 0.72 11.40
C GLY A 147 20.37 2.22 11.14
N SER A 148 20.64 3.04 12.15
CA SER A 148 20.54 4.51 12.04
C SER A 148 21.51 5.11 11.02
N ASP A 149 22.68 4.49 10.82
CA ASP A 149 23.60 4.85 9.73
C ASP A 149 23.23 4.08 8.46
N LEU A 150 22.17 4.54 7.77
CA LEU A 150 21.70 3.88 6.55
C LEU A 150 22.73 3.96 5.41
N ALA A 151 23.60 4.97 5.41
CA ALA A 151 24.61 5.16 4.37
C ALA A 151 25.70 4.06 4.38
N SER A 152 25.85 3.32 5.49
CA SER A 152 26.82 2.24 5.62
C SER A 152 26.35 0.87 5.07
N LEU A 153 25.17 0.81 4.45
CA LEU A 153 24.61 -0.44 3.91
C LEU A 153 25.55 -1.12 2.91
N ARG A 154 25.54 -2.45 2.89
CA ARG A 154 26.47 -3.27 2.10
C ARG A 154 25.80 -4.01 0.95
N THR A 155 24.46 -4.07 0.90
CA THR A 155 23.72 -4.62 -0.24
C THR A 155 24.05 -3.86 -1.51
N ARG A 156 24.36 -4.59 -2.59
CA ARG A 156 24.73 -4.01 -3.89
C ARG A 156 23.87 -4.58 -5.00
N ALA A 157 23.42 -3.68 -5.88
CA ALA A 157 22.89 -4.04 -7.19
C ALA A 157 24.02 -3.94 -8.22
N VAL A 158 24.17 -4.96 -9.06
CA VAL A 158 25.14 -5.00 -10.15
C VAL A 158 24.35 -5.08 -11.46
N ASP A 159 24.59 -4.14 -12.36
CA ASP A 159 24.05 -4.21 -13.72
C ASP A 159 24.78 -5.31 -14.49
N ASP A 160 24.04 -6.30 -15.00
CA ASP A 160 24.60 -7.42 -15.76
C ASP A 160 24.57 -7.19 -17.28
N GLY A 161 24.11 -6.01 -17.72
CA GLY A 161 24.05 -5.62 -19.13
C GLY A 161 22.93 -6.30 -19.93
N ALA A 162 22.11 -7.16 -19.34
CA ALA A 162 20.98 -7.82 -20.00
C ALA A 162 19.67 -7.00 -19.91
N GLY A 163 19.75 -5.74 -19.47
CA GLY A 163 18.57 -4.88 -19.25
C GLY A 163 17.85 -5.15 -17.93
N GLY A 164 18.39 -6.02 -17.08
CA GLY A 164 17.95 -6.25 -15.70
C GLY A 164 19.11 -6.02 -14.73
N SER A 165 18.89 -5.25 -13.68
CA SER A 165 19.87 -5.17 -12.59
C SER A 165 19.79 -6.45 -11.75
N SER A 166 20.90 -7.19 -11.63
CA SER A 166 21.01 -8.34 -10.74
C SER A 166 21.46 -7.87 -9.35
N SER A 167 20.58 -7.99 -8.36
CA SER A 167 20.94 -7.71 -6.96
C SER A 167 21.43 -8.99 -6.29
N THR A 168 22.75 -9.11 -6.09
CA THR A 168 23.31 -10.18 -5.26
C THR A 168 23.19 -9.77 -3.79
N VAL A 169 22.17 -10.26 -3.08
CA VAL A 169 22.10 -10.15 -1.63
C VAL A 169 23.04 -11.20 -1.03
N ARG A 170 24.28 -10.83 -0.69
CA ARG A 170 25.14 -11.65 0.16
C ARG A 170 24.71 -11.47 1.61
N ARG A 171 23.89 -12.40 2.11
CA ARG A 171 23.52 -12.49 3.52
C ARG A 171 24.66 -13.14 4.31
N SER A 172 25.26 -12.43 5.27
CA SER A 172 26.16 -13.03 6.26
C SER A 172 25.39 -13.38 7.55
N GLY A 173 24.94 -14.64 7.68
CA GLY A 173 24.34 -15.16 8.93
C GLY A 173 23.21 -16.19 8.75
N PRO A 174 22.96 -17.08 9.74
CA PRO A 174 22.00 -18.18 9.61
C PRO A 174 20.54 -17.70 9.71
N ALA A 175 19.65 -18.34 8.94
CA ALA A 175 18.24 -18.00 8.82
C ALA A 175 17.37 -18.59 9.96
N LYS A 176 16.35 -17.84 10.39
CA LYS A 176 15.11 -18.39 10.95
C LYS A 176 13.93 -17.85 10.14
N GLY A 177 13.13 -18.75 9.56
CA GLY A 177 11.85 -18.45 8.89
C GLY A 177 11.82 -18.71 7.37
N PRO A 178 10.69 -19.19 6.80
CA PRO A 178 10.56 -19.46 5.36
C PRO A 178 10.39 -18.16 4.56
N PRO A 179 10.81 -18.12 3.27
CA PRO A 179 10.74 -16.92 2.45
C PRO A 179 9.30 -16.69 1.98
N ARG A 180 8.73 -15.51 2.26
CA ARG A 180 7.48 -15.04 1.63
C ARG A 180 7.66 -13.60 1.16
N ARG A 181 7.16 -13.34 -0.05
CA ARG A 181 7.35 -12.17 -0.92
C ARG A 181 7.57 -10.85 -0.16
N ALA A 182 8.84 -10.52 0.10
CA ALA A 182 9.30 -9.14 0.17
C ALA A 182 9.47 -8.64 -1.26
N CYS A 183 9.15 -7.37 -1.55
CA CYS A 183 9.12 -6.79 -2.90
C CYS A 183 10.30 -7.17 -3.80
N TRP A 184 10.12 -8.25 -4.54
CA TRP A 184 10.88 -8.62 -5.72
C TRP A 184 9.92 -9.42 -6.61
N ARG A 185 9.19 -8.75 -7.51
CA ARG A 185 8.54 -9.44 -8.62
C ARG A 185 9.56 -9.56 -9.74
N TRP A 186 10.19 -10.72 -9.82
CA TRP A 186 10.95 -11.16 -10.98
C TRP A 186 9.97 -11.41 -12.14
N SER A 187 10.04 -10.55 -13.15
CA SER A 187 9.56 -10.90 -14.49
C SER A 187 10.75 -11.55 -15.18
N GLY A 188 10.73 -12.86 -15.36
CA GLY A 188 11.76 -13.56 -16.14
C GLY A 188 11.86 -13.03 -17.57
N PRO A 189 12.92 -13.38 -18.32
CA PRO A 189 13.05 -12.96 -19.71
C PRO A 189 11.80 -13.37 -20.51
N GLU A 190 11.27 -12.42 -21.27
CA GLU A 190 10.20 -12.65 -22.24
C GLU A 190 10.60 -13.82 -23.16
N PRO A 191 9.75 -14.83 -23.39
CA PRO A 191 10.11 -15.93 -24.28
C PRO A 191 10.44 -15.35 -25.67
N PRO A 192 11.47 -15.88 -26.37
CA PRO A 192 11.83 -15.38 -27.69
C PRO A 192 10.60 -15.45 -28.60
N ARG A 193 10.34 -14.34 -29.32
CA ARG A 193 9.31 -14.30 -30.35
C ARG A 193 9.55 -15.48 -31.30
N ALA A 194 8.50 -16.27 -31.53
CA ALA A 194 8.55 -17.30 -32.54
C ALA A 194 8.86 -16.65 -33.89
N ASP A 195 10.02 -17.00 -34.46
CA ASP A 195 10.32 -16.71 -35.84
C ASP A 195 9.23 -17.35 -36.70
N THR A 196 8.42 -16.51 -37.33
CA THR A 196 7.56 -16.92 -38.43
C THR A 196 8.47 -17.07 -39.65
N ALA A 197 9.04 -18.27 -39.80
CA ALA A 197 9.59 -18.69 -41.08
C ALA A 197 8.44 -19.00 -42.05
N GLY A 198 8.54 -18.43 -43.26
CA GLY A 198 7.53 -18.49 -44.32
C GLY A 198 7.40 -19.83 -45.03
#